data_AF-A0A0B5DJD0-F1
#
_entry.id   AF-A0A0B5DJD0-F1
#
_cell.length_a   1.000
_cell.length_b   1.000
_cell.length_c   1.000
_cell.angle_alpha   90.00
_cell.angle_beta   90.00
_cell.angle_gamma   90.00
#
_symmetry.space_group_name_H-M   'P 1'
#
loop_
_entity.id
_entity.type
_entity.pdbx_description
1 polymer ?
#
loop_
_entity_poly.entity_id
_entity_poly.type
_entity_poly.pdbx_seq_one_letter_code
_entity_poly.pdbx_strand_id
1 'polypeptide(L)'
;MKPDGRHARHLAAAVRKPLLERASLPEELFAPLMAAAVYDPDPSFCRWFVKPAVYAFGRRRVMAALVDCLRIGTDSERAGAVRAWYCAHLPLRADRSPAYGPADGVRDPALDEAQDVKDAWLEASMRVFAESTDLRMRHRVLLGLPTSRAGYPPHLRKLFETTLASAQAHPDQHIRRWAAAAGHDAV
;
A
#
# COMPACT_ATOMS: atom_id res chain seq x y z
N MET A 1 -14.29 26.05 -5.87
CA MET A 1 -12.94 26.59 -6.16
C MET A 1 -11.95 25.44 -5.95
N LYS A 2 -11.37 24.86 -7.01
CA LYS A 2 -10.37 23.79 -6.85
C LYS A 2 -9.11 24.44 -6.25
N PRO A 3 -8.56 23.95 -5.14
CA PRO A 3 -7.30 24.48 -4.63
C PRO A 3 -6.24 24.35 -5.73
N ASP A 4 -5.50 25.43 -5.98
CA ASP A 4 -4.35 25.41 -6.89
C ASP A 4 -3.41 24.29 -6.43
N GLY A 5 -3.11 23.33 -7.31
CA GLY A 5 -2.25 22.19 -6.99
C GLY A 5 -0.87 22.62 -6.47
N ARG A 6 -0.41 23.83 -6.82
CA ARG A 6 0.82 24.42 -6.26
C ARG A 6 0.68 24.78 -4.79
N HIS A 7 -0.47 25.33 -4.39
CA HIS A 7 -0.75 25.69 -3.01
C HIS A 7 -0.88 24.45 -2.13
N ALA A 8 -1.61 23.43 -2.60
CA ALA A 8 -1.73 22.14 -1.90
C ALA A 8 -0.34 21.48 -1.68
N ARG A 9 0.55 21.54 -2.69
CA ARG A 9 1.93 21.04 -2.57
C ARG A 9 2.76 21.82 -1.56
N HIS A 10 2.62 23.15 -1.54
CA HIS A 10 3.33 23.99 -0.57
C HIS A 10 2.89 23.68 0.86
N LEU A 11 1.58 23.53 1.09
CA LEU A 11 1.03 23.11 2.37
C LEU A 11 1.54 21.72 2.77
N ALA A 12 1.48 20.73 1.86
CA ALA A 12 1.99 19.38 2.10
C ALA A 12 3.48 19.39 2.48
N ALA A 13 4.29 20.22 1.83
CA ALA A 13 5.71 20.39 2.15
C ALA A 13 5.90 21.01 3.54
N ALA A 14 5.11 22.04 3.86
CA ALA A 14 5.19 22.76 5.13
C ALA A 14 4.80 21.88 6.33
N VAL A 15 3.80 21.00 6.18
CA VAL A 15 3.36 20.12 7.29
C VAL A 15 4.20 18.86 7.45
N ARG A 16 4.91 18.42 6.41
CA ARG A 16 5.68 17.15 6.43
C ARG A 16 6.72 17.11 7.54
N LYS A 17 7.54 18.15 7.67
CA LYS A 17 8.63 18.20 8.67
C LYS A 17 8.05 18.22 10.10
N PRO A 18 7.09 19.12 10.43
CA PRO A 18 6.40 19.10 11.73
C PRO A 18 5.79 17.75 12.09
N LEU A 19 5.18 17.03 11.14
CA LEU A 19 4.61 15.71 11.40
C LEU A 19 5.67 14.65 11.76
N LEU A 20 6.87 14.73 11.19
CA LEU A 20 7.96 13.77 11.45
C LEU A 20 8.76 14.08 12.73
N GLU A 21 8.78 15.34 13.15
CA GLU A 21 9.46 15.79 14.37
C GLU A 21 8.71 15.44 15.65
N ARG A 22 7.51 14.87 15.54
CA ARG A 22 6.72 14.41 16.68
C ARG A 22 6.90 12.92 16.90
N ALA A 23 7.08 12.52 18.16
CA ALA A 23 7.10 11.10 18.54
C ALA A 23 5.71 10.45 18.42
N SER A 24 4.66 11.22 18.67
CA SER A 24 3.26 10.80 18.53
C SER A 24 2.41 11.90 17.89
N LEU A 25 1.33 11.47 17.22
CA LEU A 25 0.33 12.35 16.63
C LEU A 25 -1.02 12.11 17.30
N PRO A 26 -1.89 13.14 17.40
CA PRO A 26 -3.27 12.96 17.83
C PRO A 26 -4.00 11.94 16.94
N GLU A 27 -4.86 11.13 17.57
CA GLU A 27 -5.61 10.05 16.92
C GLU A 27 -6.49 10.57 15.76
N GLU A 28 -7.01 11.79 15.91
CA GLU A 28 -7.84 12.49 14.93
C GLU A 28 -7.10 12.77 13.61
N LEU A 29 -5.76 12.74 13.62
CA LEU A 29 -4.95 12.93 12.41
C LEU A 29 -4.79 11.65 11.59
N PHE A 30 -5.13 10.47 12.12
CA PHE A 30 -4.97 9.22 11.38
C PHE A 30 -5.79 9.23 10.07
N ALA A 31 -7.10 9.45 10.16
CA ALA A 31 -7.97 9.42 8.99
C ALA A 31 -7.63 10.50 7.93
N PRO A 32 -7.38 11.78 8.31
CA PRO A 32 -6.93 12.80 7.35
C PRO A 32 -5.60 12.45 6.67
N LEU A 33 -4.63 11.86 7.39
CA LEU A 33 -3.37 11.43 6.80
C LEU A 33 -3.56 10.27 5.80
N MET A 34 -4.42 9.30 6.13
CA MET A 34 -4.75 8.22 5.22
C MET A 34 -5.49 8.71 3.97
N ALA A 35 -6.44 9.63 4.14
CA ALA A 35 -7.14 10.24 3.02
C ALA A 35 -6.17 11.01 2.11
N ALA A 36 -5.29 11.84 2.69
CA ALA A 36 -4.27 12.57 1.93
C ALA A 36 -3.34 11.60 1.18
N ALA A 37 -2.93 10.50 1.80
CA ALA A 37 -2.11 9.47 1.14
C ALA A 37 -2.82 8.79 -0.04
N VAL A 38 -4.11 8.48 0.08
CA VAL A 38 -4.87 7.76 -0.95
C VAL A 38 -5.23 8.68 -2.12
N TYR A 39 -5.71 9.89 -1.83
CA TYR A 39 -6.20 10.79 -2.87
C TYR A 39 -5.10 11.58 -3.58
N ASP A 40 -3.85 11.59 -3.07
CA ASP A 40 -2.75 12.26 -3.76
C ASP A 40 -2.41 11.54 -5.08
N PRO A 41 -2.51 12.22 -6.24
CA PRO A 41 -2.22 11.60 -7.54
C PRO A 41 -0.73 11.36 -7.77
N ASP A 42 0.17 11.98 -7.00
CA ASP A 42 1.62 11.88 -7.17
C ASP A 42 2.23 10.84 -6.19
N PRO A 43 2.87 9.79 -6.71
CA PRO A 43 3.54 8.78 -5.88
C PRO A 43 4.61 9.34 -4.93
N SER A 44 5.25 10.46 -5.29
CA SER A 44 6.28 11.10 -4.46
C SER A 44 5.66 11.87 -3.29
N PHE A 45 4.47 12.45 -3.48
CA PHE A 45 3.79 13.23 -2.45
C PHE A 45 2.92 12.38 -1.53
N CYS A 46 2.31 11.28 -2.01
CA CYS A 46 1.58 10.38 -1.11
C CYS A 46 2.47 9.85 0.03
N ARG A 47 3.76 9.63 -0.25
CA ARG A 47 4.80 9.28 0.74
C ARG A 47 4.89 10.27 1.90
N TRP A 48 4.62 11.55 1.65
CA TRP A 48 4.74 12.60 2.68
C TRP A 48 3.67 12.46 3.77
N PHE A 49 2.58 11.74 3.49
CA PHE A 49 1.53 11.43 4.45
C PHE A 49 1.63 10.00 4.98
N VAL A 50 1.96 9.02 4.12
CA VAL A 50 2.17 7.63 4.54
C VAL A 50 3.29 7.52 5.56
N LYS A 51 4.42 8.19 5.31
CA LYS A 51 5.58 8.10 6.19
C LYS A 51 5.25 8.56 7.61
N PRO A 52 4.81 9.80 7.89
CA PRO A 52 4.45 10.20 9.24
C PRO A 52 3.36 9.31 9.86
N ALA A 53 2.41 8.81 9.06
CA ALA A 53 1.40 7.89 9.56
C ALA A 53 2.01 6.56 10.07
N VAL A 54 2.93 5.95 9.32
CA VAL A 54 3.62 4.72 9.77
C VAL A 54 4.45 4.99 11.03
N TYR A 55 5.13 6.15 11.07
CA TYR A 55 5.95 6.54 12.20
C TYR A 55 5.12 6.71 13.48
N ALA A 56 3.95 7.37 13.41
CA ALA A 56 3.13 7.70 14.57
C ALA A 56 2.12 6.60 14.96
N PHE A 57 1.54 5.88 14.01
CA PHE A 57 0.39 4.99 14.25
C PHE A 57 0.67 3.50 14.04
N GLY A 58 1.87 3.12 13.58
CA GLY A 58 2.17 1.73 13.29
C GLY A 58 2.02 1.36 11.82
N ARG A 59 2.97 0.57 11.30
CA ARG A 59 2.89 0.06 9.93
C ARG A 59 1.67 -0.85 9.75
N ARG A 60 1.41 -1.72 10.73
CA ARG A 60 0.27 -2.65 10.73
C ARG A 60 -1.04 -1.91 10.48
N ARG A 61 -1.29 -0.85 11.26
CA ARG A 61 -2.51 -0.06 11.19
C ARG A 61 -2.66 0.69 9.86
N VAL A 62 -1.58 1.32 9.40
CA VAL A 62 -1.57 2.01 8.09
C VAL A 62 -1.85 1.02 6.95
N MET A 63 -1.19 -0.14 6.96
CA MET A 63 -1.41 -1.17 5.95
C MET A 63 -2.83 -1.73 5.98
N ALA A 64 -3.41 -1.94 7.17
CA ALA A 64 -4.78 -2.42 7.30
C ALA A 64 -5.79 -1.44 6.67
N ALA A 65 -5.63 -0.14 6.93
CA ALA A 65 -6.46 0.88 6.30
C ALA A 65 -6.33 0.90 4.76
N LEU A 66 -5.13 0.61 4.22
CA LEU A 66 -4.93 0.50 2.77
C LEU A 66 -5.59 -0.77 2.19
N VAL A 67 -5.58 -1.89 2.92
CA VAL A 67 -6.33 -3.10 2.55
C VAL A 67 -7.82 -2.80 2.48
N ASP A 68 -8.37 -2.05 3.44
CA ASP A 68 -9.77 -1.65 3.42
C ASP A 68 -10.08 -0.77 2.21
N CYS A 69 -9.23 0.24 1.93
CA CYS A 69 -9.37 1.06 0.71
C CYS A 69 -9.33 0.21 -0.57
N LEU A 70 -8.49 -0.84 -0.62
CA LEU A 70 -8.42 -1.73 -1.78
C LEU A 70 -9.71 -2.57 -1.94
N ARG A 71 -10.28 -3.06 -0.83
CA ARG A 71 -11.48 -3.89 -0.82
C ARG A 71 -12.73 -3.09 -1.20
N ILE A 72 -12.99 -1.98 -0.49
CA ILE A 72 -14.28 -1.28 -0.56
C ILE A 72 -14.23 0.07 -1.30
N GLY A 73 -13.03 0.56 -1.63
CA GLY A 73 -12.87 1.85 -2.30
C GLY A 73 -13.30 1.82 -3.76
N THR A 74 -13.58 3.03 -4.27
CA THR A 74 -13.71 3.32 -5.70
C THR A 74 -12.40 3.01 -6.44
N ASP A 75 -12.43 2.90 -7.78
CA ASP A 75 -11.22 2.67 -8.58
C ASP A 75 -10.14 3.75 -8.36
N SER A 76 -10.56 4.99 -8.06
CA SER A 76 -9.64 6.08 -7.73
C SER A 76 -8.93 5.87 -6.39
N GLU A 77 -9.67 5.41 -5.38
CA GLU A 77 -9.14 5.11 -4.04
C GLU A 77 -8.28 3.86 -4.07
N ARG A 78 -8.70 2.81 -4.79
CA ARG A 78 -7.91 1.60 -5.02
C ARG A 78 -6.57 1.93 -5.67
N ALA A 79 -6.59 2.76 -6.72
CA ALA A 79 -5.37 3.21 -7.37
C ALA A 79 -4.46 4.00 -6.41
N GLY A 80 -5.05 4.84 -5.56
CA GLY A 80 -4.39 5.55 -4.47
C GLY A 80 -3.74 4.62 -3.46
N ALA A 81 -4.50 3.64 -2.99
CA ALA A 81 -4.06 2.64 -2.03
C ALA A 81 -2.87 1.85 -2.54
N VAL A 82 -2.86 1.43 -3.82
CA VAL A 82 -1.71 0.74 -4.42
C VAL A 82 -0.44 1.60 -4.39
N ARG A 83 -0.54 2.91 -4.67
CA ARG A 83 0.63 3.82 -4.57
C ARG A 83 1.11 3.97 -3.12
N ALA A 84 0.16 4.16 -2.20
CA ALA A 84 0.45 4.32 -0.78
C ALA A 84 1.05 3.04 -0.16
N TRP A 85 0.61 1.87 -0.61
CA TRP A 85 1.10 0.55 -0.16
C TRP A 85 2.60 0.38 -0.38
N TYR A 86 3.10 0.79 -1.55
CA TYR A 86 4.53 0.80 -1.85
C TYR A 86 5.30 1.68 -0.85
N CYS A 87 4.79 2.89 -0.57
CA CYS A 87 5.40 3.79 0.40
C CYS A 87 5.37 3.24 1.83
N ALA A 88 4.33 2.48 2.18
CA ALA A 88 4.16 1.86 3.49
C ALA A 88 5.14 0.71 3.74
N HIS A 89 5.85 0.22 2.72
CA HIS A 89 6.90 -0.82 2.86
C HIS A 89 8.31 -0.27 3.10
N LEU A 90 8.50 1.06 2.98
CA LEU A 90 9.83 1.63 3.06
C LEU A 90 10.45 1.42 4.45
N PRO A 91 11.79 1.21 4.52
CA PRO A 91 12.49 1.04 5.79
C PRO A 91 12.29 2.26 6.68
N LEU A 92 11.97 1.99 7.95
CA LEU A 92 11.93 3.00 8.99
C LEU A 92 13.36 3.25 9.43
N ARG A 93 13.68 4.51 9.70
CA ARG A 93 15.01 4.91 10.17
C ARG A 93 14.90 5.71 11.46
N ALA A 94 15.73 5.33 12.43
CA ALA A 94 15.84 5.92 13.76
C ALA A 94 16.17 7.42 13.73
N ASP A 95 17.07 7.81 12.83
CA ASP A 95 17.53 9.19 12.64
C ASP A 95 16.46 10.12 12.03
N ARG A 96 15.34 9.58 11.56
CA ARG A 96 14.34 10.33 10.76
C ARG A 96 13.09 10.73 11.52
N SER A 97 12.94 10.29 12.76
CA SER A 97 11.85 10.71 13.64
C SER A 97 12.19 10.39 15.09
N PRO A 98 11.87 11.27 16.04
CA PRO A 98 12.02 11.00 17.47
C PRO A 98 11.27 9.74 17.94
N ALA A 99 10.22 9.30 17.23
CA ALA A 99 9.51 8.05 17.51
C ALA A 99 10.40 6.79 17.43
N TYR A 100 11.59 6.89 16.82
CA TYR A 100 12.54 5.77 16.62
C TYR A 100 13.95 6.13 17.12
N GLY A 101 14.11 7.28 17.76
CA GLY A 101 15.37 7.66 18.40
C GLY A 101 15.60 6.89 19.70
N PRO A 102 16.85 6.81 20.19
CA PRO A 102 17.15 6.22 21.49
C PRO A 102 16.69 7.16 22.61
N ALA A 103 15.39 7.15 22.91
CA ALA A 103 14.82 7.82 24.07
C ALA A 103 13.81 6.86 24.69
N ASP A 104 14.24 6.18 25.77
CA ASP A 104 13.46 5.46 26.79
C ASP A 104 12.41 4.40 26.34
N GLY A 105 12.23 4.17 25.04
CA GLY A 105 11.18 3.32 24.50
C GLY A 105 11.64 2.61 23.24
N VAL A 106 11.97 1.32 23.38
CA VAL A 106 11.95 0.40 22.25
C VAL A 106 10.50 0.31 21.81
N ARG A 107 10.15 1.02 20.72
CA ARG A 107 8.81 0.97 20.14
C ARG A 107 8.35 -0.49 20.01
N ASP A 108 7.12 -0.76 20.45
CA ASP A 108 6.55 -2.10 20.40
C ASP A 108 6.64 -2.68 18.98
N PRO A 109 7.41 -3.77 18.77
CA PRO A 109 7.52 -4.44 17.48
C PRO A 109 6.17 -4.86 16.90
N ALA A 110 5.15 -5.10 17.74
CA ALA A 110 3.81 -5.47 17.32
C ALA A 110 3.15 -4.39 16.43
N LEU A 111 3.58 -3.12 16.55
CA LEU A 111 3.10 -2.04 15.67
C LEU A 111 3.52 -2.21 14.21
N ASP A 112 4.58 -2.98 13.95
CA ASP A 112 5.09 -3.26 12.61
C ASP A 112 4.88 -4.70 12.15
N GLU A 113 4.42 -5.59 13.03
CA GLU A 113 4.01 -6.95 12.70
C GLU A 113 2.75 -6.94 11.83
N ALA A 114 2.94 -7.11 10.53
CA ALA A 114 1.90 -6.90 9.53
C ALA A 114 1.78 -8.07 8.54
N GLN A 115 2.17 -9.29 8.94
CA GLN A 115 2.20 -10.42 8.01
C GLN A 115 0.80 -10.83 7.54
N ASP A 116 -0.15 -10.97 8.46
CA ASP A 116 -1.58 -11.18 8.16
C ASP A 116 -2.17 -10.04 7.30
N VAL A 117 -1.74 -8.78 7.51
CA VAL A 117 -2.19 -7.65 6.70
C VAL A 117 -1.62 -7.73 5.28
N LYS A 118 -0.38 -8.20 5.11
CA LYS A 118 0.21 -8.47 3.80
C LYS A 118 -0.52 -9.62 3.09
N ASP A 119 -0.87 -10.69 3.80
CA ASP A 119 -1.65 -11.79 3.26
C ASP A 119 -3.04 -11.28 2.79
N ALA A 120 -3.70 -10.46 3.61
CA ALA A 120 -4.97 -9.81 3.26
C ALA A 120 -4.85 -8.90 2.03
N TRP A 121 -3.71 -8.21 1.85
CA TRP A 121 -3.43 -7.42 0.66
C TRP A 121 -3.27 -8.28 -0.60
N LEU A 122 -2.57 -9.41 -0.51
CA LEU A 122 -2.43 -10.35 -1.64
C LEU A 122 -3.81 -10.88 -2.06
N GLU A 123 -4.61 -11.30 -1.08
CA GLU A 123 -5.98 -11.77 -1.31
C GLU A 123 -6.84 -10.69 -1.97
N ALA A 124 -6.85 -9.47 -1.42
CA ALA A 124 -7.62 -8.36 -1.96
C ALA A 124 -7.15 -7.97 -3.38
N SER A 125 -5.84 -7.98 -3.65
CA SER A 125 -5.28 -7.69 -4.97
C SER A 125 -5.74 -8.70 -6.02
N MET A 126 -5.73 -10.00 -5.70
CA MET A 126 -6.22 -11.05 -6.59
C MET A 126 -7.74 -10.96 -6.83
N ARG A 127 -8.53 -10.62 -5.81
CA ARG A 127 -9.97 -10.37 -5.98
C ARG A 127 -10.24 -9.16 -6.88
N VAL A 128 -9.55 -8.04 -6.65
CA VAL A 128 -9.66 -6.85 -7.49
C VAL A 128 -9.27 -7.16 -8.94
N PHE A 129 -8.26 -7.99 -9.18
CA PHE A 129 -7.91 -8.43 -10.53
C PHE A 129 -9.07 -9.18 -11.22
N ALA A 130 -9.72 -10.10 -10.50
CA ALA A 130 -10.83 -10.89 -11.04
C ALA A 130 -12.09 -10.03 -11.30
N GLU A 131 -12.39 -9.08 -10.41
CA GLU A 131 -13.63 -8.30 -10.43
C GLU A 131 -13.54 -7.04 -11.31
N SER A 132 -12.37 -6.39 -11.36
CA SER A 132 -12.22 -5.11 -12.06
C SER A 132 -12.37 -5.29 -13.57
N THR A 133 -13.14 -4.43 -14.23
CA THR A 133 -13.15 -4.30 -15.70
C THR A 133 -12.15 -3.25 -16.21
N ASP A 134 -11.61 -2.39 -15.33
CA ASP A 134 -10.55 -1.45 -15.69
C ASP A 134 -9.22 -2.19 -15.88
N LEU A 135 -8.73 -2.18 -17.12
CA LEU A 135 -7.45 -2.78 -17.50
C LEU A 135 -6.28 -2.15 -16.73
N ARG A 136 -6.31 -0.83 -16.48
CA ARG A 136 -5.25 -0.15 -15.72
C ARG A 136 -5.22 -0.63 -14.28
N MET A 137 -6.38 -0.85 -13.67
CA MET A 137 -6.47 -1.39 -12.32
C MET A 137 -5.96 -2.83 -12.26
N ARG A 138 -6.30 -3.68 -13.24
CA ARG A 138 -5.74 -5.04 -13.36
C ARG A 138 -4.22 -5.03 -13.44
N HIS A 139 -3.64 -4.16 -14.28
CA HIS A 139 -2.18 -4.00 -14.38
C HIS A 139 -1.56 -3.57 -13.03
N ARG A 140 -2.18 -2.61 -12.34
CA ARG A 140 -1.68 -2.10 -11.05
C ARG A 140 -1.62 -3.18 -9.97
N VAL A 141 -2.67 -3.98 -9.81
CA VAL A 141 -2.67 -5.03 -8.78
C VAL A 141 -1.69 -6.15 -9.12
N LEU A 142 -1.59 -6.56 -10.39
CA LEU A 142 -0.63 -7.59 -10.79
C LEU A 142 0.83 -7.19 -10.55
N LEU A 143 1.16 -5.91 -10.75
CA LEU A 143 2.52 -5.41 -10.52
C LEU A 143 2.99 -5.62 -9.06
N GLY A 144 2.06 -5.60 -8.10
CA GLY A 144 2.34 -5.81 -6.68
C GLY A 144 2.28 -7.26 -6.23
N LEU A 145 1.88 -8.20 -7.09
CA LEU A 145 1.73 -9.61 -6.74
C LEU A 145 3.04 -10.37 -6.97
N PRO A 146 3.46 -11.26 -6.03
CA PRO A 146 4.57 -12.16 -6.24
C PRO A 146 4.37 -13.04 -7.48
N THR A 147 5.44 -13.25 -8.24
CA THR A 147 5.48 -14.16 -9.40
C THR A 147 5.97 -15.56 -9.03
N SER A 148 6.10 -15.86 -7.74
CA SER A 148 6.48 -17.20 -7.28
C SER A 148 5.38 -17.76 -6.39
N ARG A 149 5.03 -19.03 -6.59
CA ARG A 149 4.05 -19.73 -5.75
C ARG A 149 4.47 -19.76 -4.27
N ALA A 150 5.77 -19.79 -4.00
CA ALA A 150 6.33 -19.73 -2.64
C ALA A 150 6.06 -18.38 -1.95
N GLY A 151 5.78 -17.32 -2.71
CA GLY A 151 5.41 -16.00 -2.19
C GLY A 151 3.99 -15.92 -1.61
N TYR A 152 3.19 -16.99 -1.73
CA TYR A 152 1.82 -17.02 -1.23
C TYR A 152 1.67 -17.98 -0.03
N PRO A 153 0.98 -17.56 1.05
CA PRO A 153 0.67 -18.44 2.17
C PRO A 153 -0.25 -19.59 1.70
N PRO A 154 -0.22 -20.76 2.38
CA PRO A 154 -0.94 -21.95 1.91
C PRO A 154 -2.42 -21.74 1.60
N HIS A 155 -3.11 -20.93 2.40
CA HIS A 155 -4.53 -20.65 2.24
C HIS A 155 -4.87 -19.80 1.00
N LEU A 156 -3.90 -19.08 0.43
CA LEU A 156 -4.08 -18.27 -0.78
C LEU A 156 -3.66 -18.97 -2.07
N ARG A 157 -3.01 -20.13 -1.99
CA ARG A 157 -2.48 -20.82 -3.18
C ARG A 157 -3.57 -21.15 -4.21
N LYS A 158 -4.76 -21.59 -3.78
CA LYS A 158 -5.88 -21.86 -4.69
C LYS A 158 -6.36 -20.60 -5.42
N LEU A 159 -6.39 -19.46 -4.72
CA LEU A 159 -6.76 -18.18 -5.32
C LEU A 159 -5.68 -17.70 -6.31
N PHE A 160 -4.40 -17.93 -5.99
CA PHE A 160 -3.28 -17.70 -6.91
C PHE A 160 -3.41 -18.53 -8.19
N GLU A 161 -3.64 -19.85 -8.11
CA GLU A 161 -3.80 -20.70 -9.29
C GLU A 161 -4.98 -20.24 -10.19
N THR A 162 -6.08 -19.83 -9.56
CA THR A 162 -7.25 -19.29 -10.28
C THR A 162 -6.92 -17.97 -10.98
N THR A 163 -6.17 -17.09 -10.30
CA THR A 163 -5.69 -15.81 -10.84
C THR A 163 -4.73 -16.04 -12.00
N LEU A 164 -3.80 -17.01 -11.86
CA LEU A 164 -2.83 -17.40 -12.88
C LEU A 164 -3.53 -17.91 -14.15
N ALA A 165 -4.46 -18.86 -14.01
CA ALA A 165 -5.23 -19.39 -15.14
C ALA A 165 -6.02 -18.27 -15.87
N SER A 166 -6.64 -17.36 -15.11
CA SER A 166 -7.35 -16.21 -15.67
C SER A 166 -6.41 -15.26 -16.42
N ALA A 167 -5.21 -15.03 -15.88
CA ALA A 167 -4.21 -14.18 -16.51
C ALA A 167 -3.61 -14.81 -17.78
N GLN A 168 -3.42 -16.14 -17.83
CA GLN A 168 -2.94 -16.86 -19.00
C GLN A 168 -3.93 -16.76 -20.18
N ALA A 169 -5.22 -16.88 -19.91
CA ALA A 169 -6.29 -16.78 -20.91
C ALA A 169 -6.63 -15.33 -21.32
N HIS A 170 -6.02 -14.32 -20.68
CA HIS A 170 -6.41 -12.93 -20.87
C HIS A 170 -5.97 -12.38 -22.25
N PRO A 171 -6.79 -11.56 -22.95
CA PRO A 171 -6.45 -11.01 -24.27
C PRO A 171 -5.31 -9.96 -24.24
N ASP A 172 -5.12 -9.28 -23.11
CA ASP A 172 -4.03 -8.32 -22.91
C ASP A 172 -2.66 -9.00 -22.77
N GLN A 173 -1.67 -8.54 -23.55
CA GLN A 173 -0.32 -9.11 -23.56
C GLN A 173 0.44 -8.90 -22.25
N HIS A 174 0.26 -7.76 -21.58
CA HIS A 174 0.99 -7.44 -20.35
C HIS A 174 0.55 -8.38 -19.22
N ILE A 175 -0.75 -8.64 -19.11
CA ILE A 175 -1.29 -9.62 -18.16
C ILE A 175 -0.75 -11.03 -18.42
N ARG A 176 -0.70 -11.47 -19.70
CA ARG A 176 -0.10 -12.77 -20.05
C ARG A 176 1.39 -12.86 -19.73
N ARG A 177 2.14 -11.76 -19.83
CA ARG A 177 3.57 -11.74 -19.45
C ARG A 177 3.76 -11.93 -17.95
N TRP A 178 2.93 -11.30 -17.12
CA TRP A 178 2.93 -11.58 -15.69
C TRP A 178 2.62 -13.05 -15.43
N ALA A 179 1.63 -13.62 -16.13
CA ALA A 179 1.25 -15.02 -15.98
C ALA A 179 2.38 -15.99 -16.38
N ALA A 180 3.09 -15.70 -17.47
CA ALA A 180 4.25 -16.48 -17.88
C ALA A 180 5.36 -16.45 -16.82
N ALA A 181 5.68 -15.27 -16.29
CA ALA A 181 6.64 -15.14 -15.18
C ALA A 181 6.18 -15.90 -13.92
N ALA A 182 4.89 -15.85 -13.62
CA ALA A 182 4.29 -16.52 -12.46
C ALA A 182 4.24 -18.05 -12.58
N GLY A 183 4.17 -18.58 -13.81
CA GLY A 183 4.08 -20.02 -14.08
C GLY A 183 5.43 -20.75 -14.11
N HIS A 184 6.56 -20.04 -14.21
CA HIS A 184 7.89 -20.67 -14.29
C HIS A 184 8.30 -21.45 -13.04
N ASP A 185 7.76 -21.09 -11.86
CA ASP A 185 8.04 -21.74 -10.57
C ASP A 185 6.99 -22.81 -10.18
N ALA A 186 6.00 -23.07 -11.05
CA ALA A 186 4.93 -24.04 -10.77
C ALA A 186 5.24 -25.47 -11.26
N VAL A 187 6.41 -25.67 -11.88
CA VAL A 187 6.90 -26.95 -12.42
C VAL A 187 7.96 -27.55 -11.48
#